data_AF-A0A546XR67-F1
#
_entry.id   AF-A0A546XR67-F1
#
_cell.length_a   1.000
_cell.length_b   1.000
_cell.length_c   1.000
_cell.angle_alpha   90.00
_cell.angle_beta   90.00
_cell.angle_gamma   90.00
#
_symmetry.space_group_name_H-M   'P 1'
#
loop_
_entity.id
_entity.type
_entity.pdbx_description
1 polymer ?
#
loop_
_entity_poly.entity_id
_entity_poly.type
_entity_poly.pdbx_seq_one_letter_code
_entity_poly.pdbx_strand_id
1 'polypeptide(L)'
;MNFSIPAPFTAIHTIFDLAFTVGLDTLLGDIQRAVSAPLVACVTLWIIVQGILVMRGEMDARGGITRVIMVSVVVALIVEQAEYHDYVVSVFEDTIPNFIQQFGISGLPLQTIPAQLDTMFSLTQVAFQKIASEIGPMNDQDILAFQGAQWIFYGTLWTAFGIYDAVGILTKVLLAIGPLMLVGYLFDRTRDMAAKWIGQLVTYGILLLLLNIVATIVVLTEATALVLMLGVITSAGTTAAKIIGLYELDMFFLTGDALIVALPAIAGNIGGSYWSGATQTAGSLNRHFARTIRR
;
A
#
# COMPACT_ATOMS: atom_id res chain seq x y z
N MET A 1 15.98 29.69 20.31
CA MET A 1 14.67 29.02 20.41
C MET A 1 14.79 27.72 19.62
N ASN A 2 14.72 26.55 20.28
CA ASN A 2 14.72 25.26 19.58
C ASN A 2 13.33 25.02 18.99
N PHE A 3 13.13 25.42 17.73
CA PHE A 3 11.93 25.08 16.98
C PHE A 3 12.05 23.62 16.50
N SER A 4 11.63 22.65 17.31
CA SER A 4 11.51 21.26 16.84
C SER A 4 10.11 21.04 16.31
N ILE A 5 9.97 20.67 15.04
CA ILE A 5 8.68 20.27 14.46
C ILE A 5 8.43 18.82 14.89
N PRO A 6 7.28 18.51 15.55
CA PRO A 6 6.93 17.13 15.87
C PRO A 6 6.88 16.28 14.59
N ALA A 7 7.40 15.06 14.67
CA ALA A 7 7.38 14.16 13.53
C ALA A 7 5.94 13.76 13.16
N PRO A 8 5.53 13.91 11.88
CA PRO A 8 4.12 13.89 11.52
C PRO A 8 3.60 12.51 11.09
N PHE A 9 4.47 11.55 10.75
CA PHE A 9 4.10 10.38 9.96
C PHE A 9 3.21 9.40 10.72
N THR A 10 3.56 9.06 11.97
CA THR A 10 2.73 8.16 12.79
C THR A 10 1.37 8.78 13.08
N ALA A 11 1.33 10.05 13.45
CA ALA A 11 0.08 10.74 13.75
C ALA A 11 -0.85 10.78 12.53
N ILE A 12 -0.32 11.15 11.37
CA ILE A 12 -1.10 11.18 10.12
C ILE A 12 -1.59 9.79 9.78
N HIS A 13 -0.71 8.78 9.79
CA HIS A 13 -1.09 7.39 9.51
C HIS A 13 -2.24 6.94 10.42
N THR A 14 -2.13 7.13 11.74
CA THR A 14 -3.19 6.73 12.67
C THR A 14 -4.53 7.41 12.42
N ILE A 15 -4.53 8.70 12.06
CA ILE A 15 -5.77 9.45 11.81
C ILE A 15 -6.39 9.01 10.49
N PHE A 16 -5.60 8.89 9.43
CA PHE A 16 -6.05 8.42 8.13
C PHE A 16 -6.58 6.99 8.22
N ASP A 17 -5.80 6.09 8.83
CA ASP A 17 -6.15 4.68 8.98
C ASP A 17 -7.47 4.51 9.72
N LEU A 18 -7.64 5.22 10.85
CA LEU A 18 -8.88 5.20 11.62
C LEU A 18 -10.07 5.76 10.84
N ALA A 19 -9.90 6.90 10.15
CA ALA A 19 -10.97 7.51 9.38
C ALA A 19 -11.44 6.59 8.24
N PHE A 20 -10.51 5.94 7.55
CA PHE A 20 -10.84 4.98 6.49
C PHE A 20 -11.45 3.71 7.06
N THR A 21 -10.92 3.12 8.13
CA THR A 21 -11.51 1.92 8.75
C THR A 21 -12.95 2.18 9.19
N VAL A 22 -13.22 3.25 9.94
CA VAL A 22 -14.58 3.58 10.40
C VAL A 22 -15.53 3.84 9.21
N GLY A 23 -15.07 4.59 8.22
CA GLY A 23 -15.86 4.87 7.02
C GLY A 23 -16.19 3.60 6.23
N LEU A 24 -15.20 2.73 6.01
CA LEU A 24 -15.35 1.51 5.23
C LEU A 24 -16.17 0.45 5.97
N ASP A 25 -16.05 0.32 7.30
CA ASP A 25 -16.88 -0.57 8.11
C ASP A 25 -18.36 -0.16 8.08
N THR A 26 -18.63 1.14 8.10
CA THR A 26 -19.99 1.68 7.97
C THR A 26 -20.55 1.36 6.59
N LEU A 27 -19.78 1.61 5.53
CA LEU A 27 -20.16 1.29 4.15
C LEU A 27 -20.40 -0.21 3.96
N LEU A 28 -19.54 -1.06 4.55
CA LEU A 28 -19.67 -2.51 4.53
C LEU A 28 -20.99 -2.96 5.16
N GLY A 29 -21.30 -2.44 6.35
CA GLY A 29 -22.55 -2.73 7.05
C GLY A 29 -23.79 -2.29 6.25
N ASP A 30 -23.75 -1.13 5.60
CA ASP A 30 -24.85 -0.64 4.78
C ASP A 30 -25.04 -1.47 3.50
N ILE A 31 -23.95 -1.85 2.84
CA ILE A 31 -23.96 -2.76 1.69
C ILE A 31 -24.59 -4.10 2.08
N GLN A 32 -24.15 -4.71 3.17
CA GLN A 32 -24.66 -6.02 3.60
C GLN A 32 -26.14 -5.97 3.97
N ARG A 33 -26.59 -4.90 4.65
CA ARG A 33 -28.02 -4.67 4.93
C ARG A 33 -28.84 -4.53 3.65
N ALA A 34 -28.35 -3.78 2.67
CA ALA A 34 -29.05 -3.57 1.40
C ALA A 34 -29.11 -4.84 0.55
N VAL A 35 -28.07 -5.68 0.60
CA VAL A 35 -27.91 -6.84 -0.29
C VAL A 35 -28.46 -8.13 0.32
N SER A 36 -28.45 -8.30 1.64
CA SER A 36 -28.83 -9.55 2.32
C SER A 36 -30.23 -10.05 1.94
N ALA A 37 -31.27 -9.21 2.08
CA ALA A 37 -32.65 -9.63 1.80
C ALA A 37 -32.90 -9.98 0.31
N PRO A 38 -32.49 -9.16 -0.67
CA PRO A 38 -32.56 -9.53 -2.08
C PRO A 38 -31.73 -10.77 -2.42
N LEU A 39 -30.53 -10.91 -1.85
CA LEU A 39 -29.64 -12.03 -2.11
C LEU A 39 -30.25 -13.36 -1.66
N VAL A 40 -30.80 -13.43 -0.44
CA VAL A 40 -31.48 -14.63 0.06
C VAL A 40 -32.66 -15.00 -0.83
N ALA A 41 -33.44 -14.02 -1.31
CA ALA A 41 -34.53 -14.27 -2.25
C ALA A 41 -34.04 -14.80 -3.62
N CYS A 42 -32.97 -14.22 -4.17
CA CYS A 42 -32.37 -14.69 -5.41
C CYS A 42 -31.76 -16.09 -5.29
N VAL A 43 -31.06 -16.37 -4.18
CA VAL A 43 -30.42 -17.68 -3.92
C VAL A 43 -31.48 -18.75 -3.71
N THR A 44 -32.54 -18.47 -2.95
CA THR A 44 -33.64 -19.43 -2.76
C THR A 44 -34.32 -19.77 -4.08
N LEU A 45 -34.63 -18.77 -4.92
CA LEU A 45 -35.14 -19.01 -6.27
C LEU A 45 -34.15 -19.81 -7.13
N TRP A 46 -32.86 -19.49 -7.07
CA TRP A 46 -31.83 -20.19 -7.82
C TRP A 46 -31.73 -21.67 -7.40
N ILE A 47 -31.75 -21.97 -6.11
CA ILE A 47 -31.74 -23.34 -5.57
C ILE A 47 -32.98 -24.11 -6.04
N ILE A 48 -34.16 -23.47 -6.02
CA ILE A 48 -35.41 -24.09 -6.51
C ILE A 48 -35.28 -24.45 -8.00
N VAL A 49 -34.80 -23.52 -8.83
CA VAL A 49 -34.62 -23.75 -10.28
C VAL A 49 -33.60 -24.86 -10.55
N GLN A 50 -32.48 -24.87 -9.83
CA GLN A 50 -31.49 -25.94 -9.94
C GLN A 50 -32.05 -27.30 -9.50
N GLY A 51 -32.82 -27.33 -8.41
CA GLY A 51 -33.50 -28.54 -7.96
C GLY A 51 -34.43 -29.12 -9.03
N ILE A 52 -35.21 -28.28 -9.72
CA ILE A 52 -36.08 -28.69 -10.82
C ILE A 52 -35.27 -29.23 -12.00
N LEU A 53 -34.15 -28.59 -12.38
CA LEU A 53 -33.28 -29.03 -13.48
C LEU A 53 -32.62 -30.39 -13.20
N VAL A 54 -32.22 -30.64 -11.95
CA VAL A 54 -31.70 -31.94 -11.52
C VAL A 54 -32.78 -33.02 -11.56
N MET A 55 -34.02 -32.71 -11.10
CA MET A 55 -35.14 -33.66 -11.18
C MET A 55 -35.54 -34.00 -12.62
N ARG A 56 -35.33 -33.07 -13.57
CA ARG A 56 -35.56 -33.29 -15.01
C ARG A 56 -34.43 -34.06 -15.70
N GLY A 57 -33.32 -34.34 -15.01
CA GLY A 57 -32.17 -35.05 -15.56
C GLY A 57 -31.36 -34.25 -16.58
N GLU A 58 -31.62 -32.94 -16.71
CA GLU A 58 -30.92 -32.05 -17.65
C GLU A 58 -29.53 -31.64 -17.12
N MET A 59 -29.23 -31.92 -15.85
CA MET A 59 -27.96 -31.59 -15.20
C MET A 59 -27.46 -32.74 -14.32
N ASP A 60 -26.14 -32.99 -14.35
CA ASP A 60 -25.50 -33.98 -13.49
C ASP A 60 -25.59 -33.57 -12.01
N ALA A 61 -26.11 -34.48 -11.17
CA ALA A 61 -26.35 -34.24 -9.74
C ALA A 61 -25.06 -33.86 -8.99
N ARG A 62 -23.90 -34.41 -9.39
CA ARG A 62 -22.60 -34.06 -8.79
C ARG A 62 -22.19 -32.62 -9.08
N GLY A 63 -22.44 -32.15 -10.30
CA GLY A 63 -22.21 -30.75 -10.69
C GLY A 63 -23.15 -29.80 -9.96
N GLY A 64 -24.41 -30.19 -9.79
CA GLY A 64 -25.40 -29.42 -9.04
C GLY A 64 -25.04 -29.24 -7.56
N ILE A 65 -24.73 -30.34 -6.87
CA ILE A 65 -24.39 -30.32 -5.43
C ILE A 65 -23.15 -29.46 -5.16
N THR A 66 -22.10 -29.59 -5.97
CA THR A 66 -20.85 -28.81 -5.79
C THR A 66 -21.12 -27.31 -5.93
N ARG A 67 -21.95 -26.92 -6.90
CA ARG A 67 -22.34 -25.51 -7.07
C ARG A 67 -23.20 -25.01 -5.92
N VAL A 68 -24.13 -25.81 -5.40
CA VAL A 68 -24.97 -25.43 -4.25
C VAL A 68 -24.11 -25.20 -3.01
N ILE A 69 -23.16 -26.10 -2.69
CA ILE A 69 -22.24 -25.94 -1.56
C ILE A 69 -21.44 -24.64 -1.70
N MET A 70 -20.88 -24.39 -2.89
CA MET A 70 -20.09 -23.20 -3.16
C MET A 70 -20.92 -21.92 -2.98
N VAL A 71 -22.16 -21.91 -3.48
CA VAL A 71 -23.09 -20.79 -3.32
C VAL A 71 -23.45 -20.58 -1.85
N SER A 72 -23.72 -21.65 -1.10
CA SER A 72 -24.02 -21.56 0.33
C SER A 72 -22.87 -20.95 1.15
N VAL A 73 -21.62 -21.32 0.87
CA VAL A 73 -20.44 -20.75 1.53
C VAL A 73 -20.27 -19.26 1.17
N VAL A 74 -20.43 -18.90 -0.11
CA VAL A 74 -20.34 -17.51 -0.55
C VAL A 74 -21.46 -16.66 0.08
N VAL A 75 -22.67 -17.21 0.20
CA VAL A 75 -23.80 -16.52 0.82
C VAL A 75 -23.60 -16.34 2.32
N ALA A 76 -23.06 -17.33 3.03
CA ALA A 76 -22.72 -17.20 4.45
C ALA A 76 -21.74 -16.04 4.68
N LEU A 77 -20.65 -16.00 3.90
CA LEU A 77 -19.66 -14.91 3.92
C LEU A 77 -20.23 -13.52 3.58
N ILE A 78 -21.26 -13.44 2.72
CA ILE A 78 -21.86 -12.15 2.33
C ILE A 78 -22.84 -11.64 3.41
N VAL A 79 -23.61 -12.56 4.00
CA VAL A 79 -24.70 -12.22 4.93
C VAL A 79 -24.16 -11.80 6.30
N GLU A 80 -23.08 -12.42 6.77
CA GLU A 80 -22.51 -12.11 8.08
C GLU A 80 -21.24 -11.25 7.97
N GLN A 81 -21.31 -10.01 8.51
CA GLN A 81 -20.18 -9.08 8.55
C GLN A 81 -18.97 -9.65 9.28
N ALA A 82 -19.22 -10.34 10.40
CA ALA A 82 -18.17 -10.93 11.21
C ALA A 82 -17.40 -12.02 10.43
N GLU A 83 -18.11 -12.91 9.73
CA GLU A 83 -17.46 -13.93 8.92
C GLU A 83 -16.65 -13.32 7.78
N TYR A 84 -17.16 -12.29 7.11
CA TYR A 84 -16.41 -11.59 6.07
C TYR A 84 -15.12 -10.96 6.62
N HIS A 85 -15.21 -10.31 7.78
CA HIS A 85 -14.05 -9.69 8.41
C HIS A 85 -13.01 -10.74 8.83
N ASP A 86 -13.44 -11.80 9.52
CA ASP A 86 -12.57 -12.84 10.05
C ASP A 86 -11.87 -13.66 8.96
N TYR A 87 -12.52 -13.92 7.82
CA TYR A 87 -11.94 -14.77 6.77
C TYR A 87 -11.30 -14.01 5.61
N VAL A 88 -11.74 -12.78 5.34
CA VAL A 88 -11.24 -12.00 4.19
C VAL A 88 -10.44 -10.80 4.66
N VAL A 89 -11.02 -9.93 5.51
CA VAL A 89 -10.36 -8.67 5.89
C VAL A 89 -9.10 -8.94 6.75
N SER A 90 -9.21 -9.78 7.78
CA SER A 90 -8.12 -10.11 8.72
C SER A 90 -6.87 -10.69 8.02
N VAL A 91 -7.07 -11.39 6.89
CA VAL A 91 -5.95 -11.95 6.13
C VAL A 91 -5.09 -10.84 5.54
N PHE A 92 -5.72 -9.78 5.01
CA PHE A 92 -5.01 -8.69 4.36
C PHE A 92 -4.60 -7.58 5.32
N GLU A 93 -5.37 -7.33 6.38
CA GLU A 93 -5.08 -6.28 7.37
C GLU A 93 -4.14 -6.75 8.48
N ASP A 94 -4.28 -7.99 8.96
CA ASP A 94 -3.48 -8.50 10.08
C ASP A 94 -2.45 -9.54 9.62
N THR A 95 -2.87 -10.54 8.86
CA THR A 95 -2.01 -11.71 8.61
C THR A 95 -0.86 -11.38 7.67
N ILE A 96 -1.13 -10.73 6.53
CA ILE A 96 -0.10 -10.39 5.54
C ILE A 96 0.92 -9.38 6.11
N PRO A 97 0.52 -8.26 6.75
CA PRO A 97 1.48 -7.32 7.30
C PRO A 97 2.29 -7.90 8.47
N ASN A 98 1.66 -8.71 9.34
CA ASN A 98 2.36 -9.34 10.47
C ASN A 98 3.17 -10.59 10.07
N PHE A 99 3.01 -11.12 8.86
CA PHE A 99 3.74 -12.29 8.39
C PHE A 99 5.26 -12.12 8.54
N ILE A 100 5.78 -10.92 8.25
CA ILE A 100 7.22 -10.64 8.32
C ILE A 100 7.72 -10.56 9.75
N GLN A 101 6.88 -10.13 10.70
CA GLN A 101 7.26 -10.11 12.11
C GLN A 101 7.56 -11.54 12.62
N GLN A 102 6.93 -12.56 12.03
CA GLN A 102 7.18 -13.97 12.35
C GLN A 102 8.51 -14.50 11.77
N PHE A 103 8.99 -13.91 10.68
CA PHE A 103 10.27 -14.24 10.04
C PHE A 103 11.35 -13.17 10.29
N GLY A 104 11.12 -12.29 11.27
CA GLY A 104 11.92 -11.11 11.52
C GLY A 104 13.41 -11.44 11.71
N ILE A 105 14.25 -10.67 11.03
CA ILE A 105 15.70 -10.65 11.19
C ILE A 105 16.00 -10.46 12.68
N SER A 106 16.62 -11.46 13.29
CA SER A 106 16.87 -11.53 14.71
C SER A 106 17.65 -10.31 15.20
N GLY A 107 17.07 -9.48 16.07
CA GLY A 107 17.84 -8.56 16.92
C GLY A 107 17.54 -7.06 16.82
N LEU A 108 16.56 -6.61 16.04
CA LEU A 108 16.16 -5.19 16.02
C LEU A 108 14.68 -5.04 16.36
N PRO A 109 14.29 -4.09 17.23
CA PRO A 109 12.87 -3.82 17.48
C PRO A 109 12.27 -3.33 16.16
N LEU A 110 11.38 -4.13 15.57
CA LEU A 110 10.58 -3.74 14.42
C LEU A 110 9.63 -2.62 14.88
N GLN A 111 10.10 -1.37 14.80
CA GLN A 111 9.20 -0.23 14.79
C GLN A 111 8.36 -0.29 13.51
N THR A 112 7.14 0.20 13.59
CA THR A 112 6.31 0.39 12.39
C THR A 112 7.00 1.39 11.46
N ILE A 113 6.84 1.21 10.15
CA ILE A 113 7.47 2.07 9.14
C ILE A 113 7.23 3.57 9.42
N PRO A 114 6.00 4.04 9.77
CA PRO A 114 5.76 5.43 10.14
C PRO A 114 6.58 5.91 11.35
N ALA A 115 6.75 5.09 12.38
CA ALA A 115 7.55 5.45 13.56
C ALA A 115 9.05 5.54 13.24
N GLN A 116 9.51 4.72 12.31
CA GLN A 116 10.89 4.77 11.85
C GLN A 116 11.16 6.03 11.02
N LEU A 117 10.23 6.42 10.14
CA LEU A 117 10.28 7.69 9.42
C LEU A 117 10.24 8.89 10.38
N ASP A 118 9.44 8.82 11.44
CA ASP A 118 9.41 9.86 12.48
C ASP A 118 10.75 10.02 13.20
N THR A 119 11.42 8.91 13.47
CA THR A 119 12.76 8.89 14.07
C THR A 119 13.78 9.53 13.13
N MET A 120 13.77 9.16 11.85
CA MET A 120 14.64 9.76 10.84
C MET A 120 14.43 11.26 10.72
N PHE A 121 13.17 11.70 10.65
CA PHE A 121 12.82 13.11 10.54
C PHE A 121 13.26 13.93 11.76
N SER A 122 13.13 13.37 12.96
CA SER A 122 13.58 14.01 14.19
C SER A 122 15.10 14.14 14.25
N LEU A 123 15.82 13.08 13.87
CA LEU A 123 17.29 13.07 13.83
C LEU A 123 17.83 14.08 12.83
N THR A 124 17.24 14.15 11.63
CA THR A 124 17.70 15.07 10.59
C THR A 124 17.39 16.51 10.92
N GLN A 125 16.24 16.81 11.54
CA GLN A 125 15.93 18.16 12.00
C GLN A 125 16.99 18.71 12.95
N VAL A 126 17.42 17.92 13.93
CA VAL A 126 18.46 18.33 14.88
C VAL A 126 19.78 18.60 14.15
N ALA A 127 20.16 17.74 13.20
CA ALA A 127 21.36 17.92 12.40
C ALA A 127 21.29 19.16 11.50
N PHE A 128 20.16 19.37 10.81
CA PHE A 128 19.91 20.55 9.98
C PHE A 128 20.00 21.84 10.80
N GLN A 129 19.40 21.88 11.99
CA GLN A 129 19.49 23.05 12.87
C GLN A 129 20.93 23.35 13.31
N LYS A 130 21.70 22.30 13.62
CA LYS A 130 23.11 22.46 13.97
C LYS A 130 23.90 23.05 12.80
N ILE A 131 23.74 22.50 11.60
CA ILE A 131 24.42 22.99 10.39
C ILE A 131 23.98 24.42 10.05
N ALA A 132 22.69 24.72 10.14
CA ALA A 132 22.15 26.05 9.89
C ALA A 132 22.74 27.11 10.83
N SER A 133 23.02 26.77 12.09
CA SER A 133 23.64 27.70 13.06
C SER A 133 25.09 28.05 12.73
N GLU A 134 25.76 27.24 11.91
CA GLU A 134 27.13 27.48 11.46
C GLU A 134 27.19 28.30 10.16
N ILE A 135 26.06 28.46 9.45
CA ILE A 135 25.98 29.27 8.24
C ILE A 135 25.89 30.75 8.63
N GLY A 136 26.84 31.56 8.18
CA GLY A 136 26.82 33.00 8.40
C GLY A 136 25.62 33.67 7.71
N PRO A 137 24.96 34.66 8.33
CA PRO A 137 23.74 35.27 7.81
C PRO A 137 23.92 36.10 6.52
N MET A 138 25.15 36.28 6.04
CA MET A 138 25.48 37.02 4.81
C MET A 138 25.86 36.10 3.63
N ASN A 139 25.74 34.77 3.78
CA ASN A 139 26.14 33.81 2.76
C ASN A 139 24.92 33.23 2.03
N ASP A 140 24.30 34.06 1.20
CA ASP A 140 23.02 33.74 0.52
C ASP A 140 23.10 32.47 -0.35
N GLN A 141 24.27 32.19 -0.94
CA GLN A 141 24.46 31.00 -1.78
C GLN A 141 24.40 29.70 -0.97
N ASP A 142 25.09 29.66 0.18
CA ASP A 142 25.10 28.48 1.05
C ASP A 142 23.74 28.28 1.74
N ILE A 143 23.03 29.37 2.06
CA ILE A 143 21.68 29.30 2.60
C ILE A 143 20.71 28.66 1.60
N LEU A 144 20.75 29.08 0.33
CA LEU A 144 19.88 28.52 -0.71
C LEU A 144 20.17 27.04 -0.97
N ALA A 145 21.46 26.66 -1.05
CA ALA A 145 21.86 25.27 -1.25
C ALA A 145 21.44 24.39 -0.05
N PHE A 146 21.63 24.89 1.17
CA PHE A 146 21.20 24.20 2.38
C PHE A 146 19.68 23.98 2.43
N GLN A 147 18.89 25.01 2.12
CA GLN A 147 17.44 24.89 2.06
C GLN A 147 17.03 23.86 1.00
N GLY A 148 17.66 23.88 -0.18
CA GLY A 148 17.42 22.91 -1.24
C GLY A 148 17.57 21.46 -0.78
N ALA A 149 18.69 21.13 -0.12
CA ALA A 149 18.91 19.80 0.44
C ALA A 149 17.82 19.41 1.47
N GLN A 150 17.47 20.34 2.37
CA GLN A 150 16.42 20.09 3.36
C GLN A 150 15.05 19.77 2.72
N TRP A 151 14.66 20.49 1.66
CA TRP A 151 13.41 20.23 0.96
C TRP A 151 13.40 18.89 0.22
N ILE A 152 14.53 18.52 -0.39
CA ILE A 152 14.68 17.22 -1.07
C ILE A 152 14.55 16.09 -0.05
N PHE A 153 15.27 16.18 1.07
CA PHE A 153 15.21 15.18 2.14
C PHE A 153 13.81 15.00 2.72
N TYR A 154 13.07 16.09 2.93
CA TYR A 154 11.68 15.97 3.39
C TYR A 154 10.80 15.36 2.30
N GLY A 155 11.00 15.75 1.04
CA GLY A 155 10.27 15.22 -0.11
C GLY A 155 10.41 13.69 -0.27
N THR A 156 11.60 13.14 -0.02
CA THR A 156 11.83 11.68 -0.07
C THR A 156 11.06 10.96 1.03
N LEU A 157 11.19 11.40 2.29
CA LEU A 157 10.45 10.81 3.40
C LEU A 157 8.93 10.84 3.18
N TRP A 158 8.40 11.96 2.66
CA TRP A 158 6.98 12.08 2.31
C TRP A 158 6.57 11.15 1.16
N THR A 159 7.46 10.91 0.19
CA THR A 159 7.20 10.01 -0.92
C THR A 159 7.12 8.56 -0.44
N ALA A 160 8.08 8.10 0.37
CA ALA A 160 8.05 6.78 0.98
C ALA A 160 6.78 6.56 1.81
N PHE A 161 6.45 7.53 2.68
CA PHE A 161 5.23 7.52 3.49
C PHE A 161 3.97 7.44 2.64
N GLY A 162 3.86 8.30 1.62
CA GLY A 162 2.69 8.39 0.76
C GLY A 162 2.41 7.10 0.00
N ILE A 163 3.45 6.41 -0.48
CA ILE A 163 3.30 5.11 -1.15
C ILE A 163 2.84 4.04 -0.16
N TYR A 164 3.46 4.00 1.03
CA TYR A 164 3.10 3.03 2.05
C TYR A 164 1.63 3.15 2.47
N ASP A 165 1.20 4.37 2.80
CA ASP A 165 -0.15 4.65 3.28
C ASP A 165 -1.20 4.46 2.16
N ALA A 166 -0.88 4.89 0.93
CA ALA A 166 -1.78 4.72 -0.21
C ALA A 166 -2.06 3.25 -0.52
N VAL A 167 -1.06 2.37 -0.45
CA VAL A 167 -1.25 0.92 -0.69
C VAL A 167 -2.12 0.29 0.39
N GLY A 168 -1.92 0.66 1.66
CA GLY A 168 -2.76 0.21 2.77
C GLY A 168 -4.22 0.59 2.57
N ILE A 169 -4.47 1.89 2.34
CA ILE A 169 -5.83 2.42 2.13
C ILE A 169 -6.49 1.81 0.89
N LEU A 170 -5.79 1.69 -0.24
CA LEU A 170 -6.34 1.08 -1.45
C LEU A 170 -6.74 -0.38 -1.22
N THR A 171 -6.00 -1.11 -0.40
CA THR A 171 -6.36 -2.50 -0.03
C THR A 171 -7.65 -2.51 0.78
N LYS A 172 -7.78 -1.64 1.79
CA LYS A 172 -9.01 -1.52 2.59
C LYS A 172 -10.22 -1.19 1.73
N VAL A 173 -10.09 -0.27 0.78
CA VAL A 173 -11.16 0.07 -0.17
C VAL A 173 -11.53 -1.13 -1.04
N LEU A 174 -10.54 -1.89 -1.53
CA LEU A 174 -10.77 -3.09 -2.33
C LEU A 174 -11.50 -4.19 -1.52
N LEU A 175 -11.18 -4.33 -0.23
CA LEU A 175 -11.86 -5.24 0.69
C LEU A 175 -13.29 -4.79 0.99
N ALA A 176 -13.55 -3.50 1.18
CA ALA A 176 -14.88 -2.99 1.49
C ALA A 176 -15.91 -3.24 0.36
N ILE A 177 -15.46 -3.21 -0.90
CA ILE A 177 -16.30 -3.49 -2.07
C ILE A 177 -16.55 -5.01 -2.25
N GLY A 178 -15.81 -5.86 -1.52
CA GLY A 178 -15.79 -7.31 -1.72
C GLY A 178 -17.15 -8.01 -1.66
N PRO A 179 -18.06 -7.73 -0.72
CA PRO A 179 -19.36 -8.40 -0.70
C PRO A 179 -20.18 -8.16 -1.97
N LEU A 180 -20.12 -6.96 -2.56
CA LEU A 180 -20.79 -6.67 -3.84
C LEU A 180 -20.19 -7.49 -4.98
N MET A 181 -18.86 -7.64 -5.00
CA MET A 181 -18.19 -8.44 -6.02
C MET A 181 -18.49 -9.93 -5.84
N LEU A 182 -18.55 -10.42 -4.60
CA LEU A 182 -18.92 -11.81 -4.28
C LEU A 182 -20.36 -12.14 -4.67
N VAL A 183 -21.31 -11.19 -4.58
CA VAL A 183 -22.67 -11.36 -5.14
C VAL A 183 -22.60 -11.66 -6.64
N GLY A 184 -21.73 -10.97 -7.36
CA GLY A 184 -21.50 -11.18 -8.78
C GLY A 184 -21.01 -12.60 -9.11
N TYR A 185 -20.43 -13.33 -8.16
CA TYR A 185 -20.02 -14.73 -8.34
C TYR A 185 -21.20 -15.70 -8.50
N LEU A 186 -22.37 -15.34 -7.97
CA LEU A 186 -23.57 -16.18 -7.99
C LEU A 186 -24.15 -16.34 -9.41
N PHE A 187 -23.98 -15.34 -10.27
CA PHE A 187 -24.50 -15.37 -11.62
C PHE A 187 -23.37 -15.63 -12.63
N ASP A 188 -23.57 -16.60 -13.51
CA ASP A 188 -22.58 -16.99 -14.53
C ASP A 188 -22.12 -15.80 -15.40
N ARG A 189 -22.99 -14.81 -15.63
CA ARG A 189 -22.68 -13.63 -16.45
C ARG A 189 -21.78 -12.60 -15.75
N THR A 190 -21.82 -12.52 -14.43
CA THR A 190 -21.05 -11.57 -13.59
C THR A 190 -19.90 -12.25 -12.84
N ARG A 191 -19.78 -13.58 -12.90
CA ARG A 191 -18.70 -14.35 -12.27
C ARG A 191 -17.30 -13.90 -12.65
N ASP A 192 -17.11 -13.42 -13.88
CA ASP A 192 -15.84 -12.87 -14.35
C ASP A 192 -15.42 -11.61 -13.55
N MET A 193 -16.37 -10.81 -13.08
CA MET A 193 -16.09 -9.63 -12.26
C MET A 193 -15.53 -10.04 -10.89
N ALA A 194 -16.16 -11.03 -10.24
CA ALA A 194 -15.69 -11.58 -8.98
C ALA A 194 -14.30 -12.22 -9.11
N ALA A 195 -14.05 -12.96 -10.19
CA ALA A 195 -12.75 -13.57 -10.46
C ALA A 195 -11.65 -12.51 -10.65
N LYS A 196 -11.95 -11.40 -11.36
CA LYS A 196 -11.03 -10.27 -11.50
C LYS A 196 -10.74 -9.56 -10.18
N TRP A 197 -11.75 -9.41 -9.32
CA TRP A 197 -11.58 -8.85 -7.98
C TRP A 197 -10.68 -9.73 -7.11
N ILE A 198 -10.86 -11.06 -7.10
CA ILE A 198 -9.97 -11.98 -6.41
C ILE A 198 -8.53 -11.86 -6.95
N GLY A 199 -8.36 -11.79 -8.28
CA GLY A 199 -7.04 -11.58 -8.89
C GLY A 199 -6.39 -10.25 -8.47
N GLN A 200 -7.18 -9.18 -8.33
CA GLN A 200 -6.71 -7.92 -7.78
C GLN A 200 -6.34 -8.04 -6.31
N LEU A 201 -7.14 -8.70 -5.48
CA LEU A 201 -6.80 -8.94 -4.07
C LEU A 201 -5.48 -9.66 -3.92
N VAL A 202 -5.23 -10.72 -4.71
CA VAL A 202 -3.94 -11.43 -4.69
C VAL A 202 -2.79 -10.49 -5.07
N THR A 203 -2.99 -9.64 -6.07
CA THR A 203 -1.97 -8.65 -6.47
C THR A 203 -1.67 -7.65 -5.35
N TYR A 204 -2.70 -7.12 -4.69
CA TYR A 204 -2.53 -6.20 -3.56
C TYR A 204 -1.96 -6.89 -2.32
N GLY A 205 -2.30 -8.15 -2.06
CA GLY A 205 -1.69 -8.95 -1.00
C GLY A 205 -0.19 -9.18 -1.23
N ILE A 206 0.21 -9.50 -2.46
CA ILE A 206 1.62 -9.58 -2.84
C ILE A 206 2.30 -8.22 -2.71
N LEU A 207 1.63 -7.14 -3.11
CA LEU A 207 2.15 -5.78 -2.95
C LEU A 207 2.37 -5.43 -1.48
N LEU A 208 1.42 -5.70 -0.60
CA LEU A 208 1.55 -5.48 0.83
C LEU A 208 2.71 -6.30 1.42
N LEU A 209 2.86 -7.56 1.01
CA LEU A 209 3.97 -8.39 1.44
C LEU A 209 5.32 -7.81 0.98
N LEU A 210 5.44 -7.48 -0.31
CA LEU A 210 6.66 -6.89 -0.88
C LEU A 210 6.99 -5.54 -0.25
N LEU A 211 5.98 -4.69 -0.04
CA LEU A 211 6.10 -3.40 0.60
C LEU A 211 6.61 -3.55 2.02
N ASN A 212 6.00 -4.41 2.85
CA ASN A 212 6.48 -4.58 4.21
C ASN A 212 7.89 -5.19 4.24
N ILE A 213 8.27 -6.11 3.34
CA ILE A 213 9.64 -6.68 3.31
C ILE A 213 10.65 -5.63 2.88
N VAL A 214 10.44 -5.04 1.70
CA VAL A 214 11.40 -4.14 1.08
C VAL A 214 11.47 -2.83 1.84
N ALA A 215 10.34 -2.25 2.26
CA ALA A 215 10.37 -1.03 3.06
C ALA A 215 11.05 -1.26 4.41
N THR A 216 10.82 -2.39 5.10
CA THR A 216 11.55 -2.67 6.35
C THR A 216 13.06 -2.73 6.13
N ILE A 217 13.53 -3.44 5.10
CA ILE A 217 14.97 -3.56 4.80
C ILE A 217 15.57 -2.21 4.37
N VAL A 218 14.90 -1.50 3.45
CA VAL A 218 15.36 -0.21 2.92
C VAL A 218 15.39 0.83 4.03
N VAL A 219 14.28 1.03 4.74
CA VAL A 219 14.17 2.04 5.81
C VAL A 219 15.13 1.71 6.97
N LEU A 220 15.37 0.43 7.27
CA LEU A 220 16.40 0.06 8.25
C LEU A 220 17.82 0.40 7.78
N THR A 221 18.14 0.07 6.53
CA THR A 221 19.44 0.39 5.95
C THR A 221 19.65 1.91 5.90
N GLU A 222 18.62 2.66 5.53
CA GLU A 222 18.61 4.12 5.53
C GLU A 222 18.74 4.73 6.92
N ALA A 223 18.08 4.16 7.94
CA ALA A 223 18.21 4.65 9.32
C ALA A 223 19.63 4.52 9.83
N THR A 224 20.27 3.37 9.54
CA THR A 224 21.66 3.13 9.96
C THR A 224 22.65 4.00 9.18
N ALA A 225 22.48 4.10 7.86
CA ALA A 225 23.31 4.96 7.02
C ALA A 225 23.17 6.44 7.40
N LEU A 226 21.96 6.90 7.74
CA LEU A 226 21.68 8.25 8.17
C LEU A 226 22.53 8.67 9.38
N VAL A 227 22.56 7.84 10.42
CA VAL A 227 23.34 8.14 11.64
C VAL A 227 24.84 8.22 11.33
N LEU A 228 25.35 7.30 10.51
CA LEU A 228 26.76 7.28 10.12
C LEU A 228 27.13 8.51 9.27
N MET A 229 26.35 8.80 8.23
CA MET A 229 26.59 9.92 7.33
C MET A 229 26.44 11.26 8.05
N LEU A 230 25.41 11.45 8.89
CA LEU A 230 25.28 12.67 9.69
C LEU A 230 26.46 12.86 10.66
N GLY A 231 27.02 11.79 11.22
CA GLY A 231 28.24 11.85 12.02
C GLY A 231 29.42 12.41 11.24
N VAL A 232 29.64 11.90 10.02
CA VAL A 232 30.71 12.39 9.12
C VAL A 232 30.45 13.84 8.69
N ILE A 233 29.24 14.16 8.23
CA ILE A 233 28.83 15.49 7.78
C ILE A 233 29.04 16.52 8.90
N THR A 234 28.56 16.25 10.10
CA THR A 234 28.68 17.22 11.20
C THR A 234 30.12 17.45 11.66
N SER A 235 31.02 16.49 11.41
CA SER A 235 32.46 16.59 11.68
C SER A 235 33.27 17.29 10.59
N ALA A 236 32.67 17.59 9.43
CA ALA A 236 33.37 18.25 8.33
C ALA A 236 33.81 19.68 8.72
N GLY A 237 35.01 20.08 8.29
CA GLY A 237 35.63 21.33 8.72
C GLY A 237 35.08 22.60 8.06
N THR A 238 34.33 22.49 6.95
CA THR A 238 33.77 23.63 6.23
C THR A 238 32.28 23.46 5.99
N THR A 239 31.53 24.57 6.03
CA THR A 239 30.08 24.60 5.79
C THR A 239 29.72 24.06 4.40
N ALA A 240 30.51 24.40 3.38
CA ALA A 240 30.32 23.88 2.02
C ALA A 240 30.44 22.35 1.95
N ALA A 241 31.40 21.75 2.66
CA ALA A 241 31.54 20.29 2.71
C ALA A 241 30.34 19.63 3.42
N LYS A 242 29.77 20.29 4.44
CA LYS A 242 28.54 19.81 5.11
C LYS A 242 27.36 19.78 4.15
N ILE A 243 27.17 20.85 3.37
CA ILE A 243 26.08 20.95 2.40
C ILE A 243 26.22 19.88 1.31
N ILE A 244 27.43 19.67 0.77
CA ILE A 244 27.68 18.61 -0.22
C ILE A 244 27.33 17.23 0.37
N GLY A 245 27.77 16.94 1.60
CA GLY A 245 27.43 15.69 2.26
C GLY A 245 25.93 15.49 2.51
N LEU A 246 25.16 16.56 2.72
CA LEU A 246 23.70 16.49 2.79
C LEU A 246 23.09 16.09 1.42
N TYR A 247 23.60 16.61 0.31
CA TYR A 247 23.16 16.17 -1.02
C TYR A 247 23.53 14.72 -1.33
N GLU A 248 24.68 14.24 -0.83
CA GLU A 248 25.05 12.82 -0.94
C GLU A 248 24.08 11.92 -0.16
N LEU A 249 23.69 12.36 1.04
CA LEU A 249 22.66 11.70 1.84
C LEU A 249 21.30 11.69 1.11
N ASP A 250 20.88 12.82 0.52
CA ASP A 250 19.64 12.92 -0.25
C ASP A 250 19.62 11.94 -1.43
N MET A 251 20.74 11.81 -2.15
CA MET A 251 20.87 10.85 -3.26
C MET A 251 20.75 9.40 -2.80
N PHE A 252 21.26 9.08 -1.60
CA PHE A 252 21.11 7.76 -1.02
C PHE A 252 19.63 7.43 -0.73
N PHE A 253 18.91 8.36 -0.08
CA PHE A 253 17.47 8.20 0.20
C PHE A 253 16.62 8.15 -1.08
N LEU A 254 16.91 8.99 -2.08
CA LEU A 254 16.25 8.94 -3.40
C LEU A 254 16.42 7.56 -4.07
N THR A 255 17.56 6.90 -3.86
CA THR A 255 17.82 5.57 -4.41
C THR A 255 16.99 4.50 -3.72
N GLY A 256 16.81 4.58 -2.39
CA GLY A 256 15.93 3.68 -1.66
C GLY A 256 14.45 3.90 -2.01
N ASP A 257 14.02 5.15 -2.13
CA ASP A 257 12.68 5.51 -2.59
C ASP A 257 12.38 4.96 -3.99
N ALA A 258 13.35 5.00 -4.90
CA ALA A 258 13.18 4.44 -6.23
C ALA A 258 12.87 2.93 -6.20
N LEU A 259 13.39 2.19 -5.20
CA LEU A 259 13.04 0.78 -4.99
C LEU A 259 11.60 0.64 -4.51
N ILE A 260 11.15 1.49 -3.58
CA ILE A 260 9.78 1.48 -3.05
C ILE A 260 8.77 1.82 -4.16
N VAL A 261 9.07 2.81 -4.99
CA VAL A 261 8.25 3.23 -6.16
C VAL A 261 8.11 2.10 -7.19
N ALA A 262 9.08 1.19 -7.30
CA ALA A 262 9.04 0.08 -8.24
C ALA A 262 8.16 -1.10 -7.78
N LEU A 263 7.87 -1.21 -6.47
CA LEU A 263 7.15 -2.36 -5.89
C LEU A 263 5.77 -2.60 -6.50
N PRO A 264 4.93 -1.58 -6.76
CA PRO A 264 3.62 -1.80 -7.36
C PRO A 264 3.70 -2.46 -8.75
N ALA A 265 4.73 -2.11 -9.55
CA ALA A 265 4.94 -2.72 -10.86
C ALA A 265 5.39 -4.19 -10.74
N ILE A 266 6.27 -4.48 -9.77
CA ILE A 266 6.72 -5.86 -9.49
C ILE A 266 5.56 -6.72 -9.01
N ALA A 267 4.76 -6.22 -8.06
CA ALA A 267 3.59 -6.92 -7.55
C ALA A 267 2.55 -7.17 -8.65
N GLY A 268 2.29 -6.19 -9.52
CA GLY A 268 1.40 -6.34 -10.68
C GLY A 268 1.84 -7.45 -11.63
N ASN A 269 3.14 -7.55 -11.91
CA ASN A 269 3.69 -8.60 -12.77
C ASN A 269 3.57 -10.01 -12.15
N ILE A 270 3.71 -10.13 -10.83
CA ILE A 270 3.61 -11.42 -10.13
C ILE A 270 2.14 -11.81 -9.94
N GLY A 271 1.29 -10.87 -9.52
CA GLY A 271 -0.13 -11.09 -9.24
C GLY A 271 -1.00 -11.28 -10.48
N GLY A 272 -0.44 -11.14 -11.68
CA GLY A 272 -1.14 -11.36 -12.95
C GLY A 272 -2.17 -10.28 -13.29
N SER A 273 -2.28 -9.24 -12.47
CA SER A 273 -3.12 -8.08 -12.74
C SER A 273 -2.32 -7.10 -13.58
N TYR A 274 -2.62 -7.05 -14.88
CA TYR A 274 -2.11 -6.02 -15.77
C TYR A 274 -2.59 -4.66 -15.26
N TRP A 275 -1.80 -3.98 -14.42
CA TRP A 275 -1.91 -2.55 -14.30
C TRP A 275 -1.48 -1.95 -15.64
N SER A 276 -2.43 -1.84 -16.54
CA SER A 276 -2.26 -1.27 -17.88
C SER A 276 -2.12 0.26 -17.86
N GLY A 277 -1.82 0.88 -16.72
CA GLY A 277 -1.89 2.34 -16.53
C GLY A 277 -0.53 3.04 -16.49
N ALA A 278 0.48 2.45 -15.84
CA ALA A 278 1.77 3.12 -15.64
C ALA A 278 2.82 2.76 -16.71
N THR A 279 2.78 1.54 -17.26
CA THR A 279 3.72 1.10 -18.31
C THR A 279 3.22 1.42 -19.72
N GLN A 280 1.92 1.64 -19.92
CA GLN A 280 1.39 2.05 -21.22
C GLN A 280 1.71 3.50 -21.56
N THR A 281 1.83 4.40 -20.59
CA THR A 281 2.19 5.82 -20.81
C THR A 281 3.63 5.97 -21.30
N ALA A 282 4.59 5.19 -20.76
CA ALA A 282 5.95 5.17 -21.30
C ALA A 282 6.01 4.55 -22.71
N GLY A 283 5.26 3.46 -22.94
CA GLY A 283 5.21 2.78 -24.24
C GLY A 283 4.39 3.52 -25.32
N SER A 284 3.49 4.43 -24.95
CA SER A 284 2.70 5.25 -25.87
C SER A 284 3.46 6.50 -26.31
N LEU A 285 4.19 7.14 -25.40
CA LEU A 285 5.09 8.26 -25.72
C LEU A 285 6.19 7.83 -26.70
N ASN A 286 6.83 6.68 -26.44
CA ASN A 286 7.87 6.16 -27.33
C ASN A 286 7.33 5.82 -28.75
N ARG A 287 6.08 5.33 -28.83
CA ARG A 287 5.39 5.10 -30.11
C ARG A 287 5.00 6.39 -30.83
N HIS A 288 4.76 7.48 -30.10
CA HIS A 288 4.50 8.78 -30.69
C HIS A 288 5.77 9.41 -31.27
N PHE A 289 6.89 9.36 -30.56
CA PHE A 289 8.18 9.84 -31.07
C PHE A 289 8.72 9.03 -32.25
N ALA A 290 8.50 7.71 -32.27
CA ALA A 290 8.89 6.88 -33.41
C ALA A 290 8.09 7.18 -34.69
N ARG A 291 6.90 7.77 -34.58
CA ARG A 291 6.07 8.17 -35.73
C ARG A 291 6.42 9.55 -36.26
N THR A 292 6.93 10.46 -35.42
CA THR A 292 7.34 11.81 -35.85
C THR A 292 8.70 11.85 -36.54
N ILE A 293 9.57 10.86 -36.30
CA ILE A 293 10.88 10.74 -36.97
C ILE A 293 10.77 10.14 -38.39
N ARG A 294 9.63 9.53 -38.74
CA ARG A 294 9.37 8.92 -40.07
C ARG A 294 8.63 9.86 -41.05
N ARG A 295 8.69 11.18 -40.85
CA ARG A 295 8.18 12.17 -41.82
C ARG A 295 9.30 13.10 -42.26
#